data_AF-A0A2Z3JIT9-F1
#
_entry.id   AF-A0A2Z3JIT9-F1
#
_cell.length_a   1.000
_cell.length_b   1.000
_cell.length_c   1.000
_cell.angle_alpha   90.00
_cell.angle_beta   90.00
_cell.angle_gamma   90.00
#
_symmetry.space_group_name_H-M   'P 1'
#
loop_
_entity.id
_entity.type
_entity.pdbx_description
1 polymer ?
#
loop_
_entity_poly.entity_id
_entity_poly.type
_entity_poly.pdbx_seq_one_letter_code
_entity_poly.pdbx_strand_id
1 'polypeptide(L)'
;MSDHSERDLLRELFPETARELFGDGRAPQDTVGLYPVADGRLALVSGAQLAEFTPLDPKGNKALHCDLCHYTRSRSEAAVYRVVVGARRSRYLTLCLNTEACQQRAGKSGVQTLAERIFPIESPYVE
;
A
#
# COMPACT_ATOMS: atom_id res chain seq x y z
N MET A 1 16.35 11.34 36.05
CA MET A 1 14.97 11.28 36.58
C MET A 1 14.12 10.83 35.41
N SER A 2 13.62 9.60 35.46
CA SER A 2 12.88 9.00 34.35
C SER A 2 11.55 9.73 34.22
N ASP A 3 11.40 10.46 33.13
CA ASP A 3 10.17 11.18 32.80
C ASP A 3 9.16 10.17 32.26
N HIS A 4 8.55 9.42 33.18
CA HIS A 4 7.49 8.48 32.82
C HIS A 4 6.27 9.30 32.45
N SER A 5 5.87 9.23 31.18
CA SER A 5 4.65 9.87 30.73
C SER A 5 3.45 9.29 31.50
N GLU A 6 2.41 10.09 31.72
CA GLU A 6 1.18 9.66 32.40
C GLU A 6 0.60 8.37 31.79
N ARG A 7 0.82 8.18 30.48
CA ARG A 7 0.42 6.99 29.73
C ARG A 7 1.19 5.73 30.14
N ASP A 8 2.47 5.86 30.47
CA ASP A 8 3.30 4.73 30.92
C ASP A 8 2.92 4.31 32.34
N LEU A 9 2.65 5.30 33.21
CA LEU A 9 2.16 5.05 34.57
C LEU A 9 0.79 4.37 34.56
N LEU A 10 -0.12 4.81 33.68
CA LEU A 10 -1.43 4.18 33.53
C LEU A 10 -1.33 2.74 33.03
N ARG A 11 -0.41 2.44 32.11
CA ARG A 11 -0.18 1.07 31.62
C ARG A 11 0.40 0.14 32.68
N GLU A 12 1.27 0.65 33.54
CA GLU A 12 1.91 -0.12 34.60
C GLU A 12 0.96 -0.38 35.77
N LEU A 13 0.20 0.62 36.19
CA LEU A 13 -0.63 0.57 37.39
C LEU A 13 -2.08 0.12 37.14
N PHE A 14 -2.64 0.44 35.97
CA PHE A 14 -4.03 0.19 35.63
C PHE A 14 -4.17 -0.36 34.20
N PRO A 15 -3.64 -1.56 33.93
CA PRO A 15 -3.55 -2.11 32.58
C PRO A 15 -4.90 -2.21 31.86
N GLU A 16 -5.99 -2.53 32.58
CA GLU A 16 -7.33 -2.60 31.98
C GLU A 16 -7.86 -1.20 31.60
N THR A 17 -7.73 -0.20 32.48
CA THR A 17 -8.09 1.20 32.19
C THR A 17 -7.22 1.77 31.06
N ALA A 18 -5.95 1.41 31.01
CA ALA A 18 -5.07 1.81 29.92
C ALA A 18 -5.48 1.16 28.59
N ARG A 19 -5.96 -0.09 28.58
CA ARG A 19 -6.53 -0.71 27.36
C ARG A 19 -7.81 -0.01 26.92
N GLU A 20 -8.70 0.35 27.85
CA GLU A 20 -9.93 1.07 27.54
C GLU A 20 -9.65 2.48 26.97
N LEU A 21 -8.69 3.21 27.56
CA LEU A 21 -8.38 4.59 27.18
C LEU A 21 -7.43 4.70 25.97
N PHE A 22 -6.53 3.73 25.78
CA PHE A 22 -5.41 3.83 24.82
C PHE A 22 -5.29 2.65 23.86
N GLY A 23 -6.14 1.61 23.99
CA GLY A 23 -6.02 0.34 23.28
C GLY A 23 -4.84 -0.51 23.75
N ASP A 24 -4.63 -1.68 23.12
CA ASP A 24 -3.54 -2.63 23.42
C ASP A 24 -2.12 -2.12 23.12
N GLY A 25 -1.94 -0.82 22.91
CA GLY A 25 -0.64 -0.20 22.68
C GLY A 25 0.04 -0.57 21.35
N ARG A 26 -0.58 -1.42 20.54
CA ARG A 26 -0.42 -1.35 19.08
C ARG A 26 -1.13 -0.08 18.63
N ALA A 27 -0.38 1.01 18.47
CA ALA A 27 -0.77 2.00 17.48
C ALA A 27 -1.11 1.20 16.21
N PRO A 28 -2.26 1.44 15.56
CA PRO A 28 -2.53 0.81 14.27
C PRO A 28 -1.30 1.10 13.43
N GLN A 29 -0.48 0.08 13.15
CA GLN A 29 0.58 0.27 12.19
C GLN A 29 -0.18 0.50 10.91
N ASP A 30 -0.14 1.74 10.41
CA ASP A 30 -0.71 2.11 9.12
C ASP A 30 -0.23 1.04 8.14
N THR A 31 -1.13 0.12 7.82
CA THR A 31 -0.74 -1.09 7.12
C THR A 31 -0.56 -0.66 5.68
N VAL A 32 0.70 -0.57 5.26
CA VAL A 32 1.07 -0.16 3.91
C VAL A 32 1.73 -1.33 3.20
N GLY A 33 1.07 -1.80 2.14
CA GLY A 33 1.49 -3.00 1.43
C GLY A 33 0.78 -3.16 0.09
N LEU A 34 1.46 -3.81 -0.84
CA LEU A 34 0.94 -4.20 -2.15
C LEU A 34 0.78 -5.72 -2.19
N TYR A 35 -0.41 -6.21 -2.48
CA TYR A 35 -0.75 -7.62 -2.38
C TYR A 35 -1.29 -8.15 -3.70
N PRO A 36 -0.88 -9.34 -4.17
CA PRO A 36 -1.54 -10.01 -5.27
C PRO A 36 -2.94 -10.46 -4.84
N VAL A 37 -3.90 -10.34 -5.76
CA VAL A 37 -5.27 -10.84 -5.62
C VAL A 37 -5.63 -11.72 -6.83
N ALA A 38 -6.91 -12.09 -6.97
CA ALA A 38 -7.36 -12.94 -8.08
C ALA A 38 -7.15 -12.30 -9.47
N ASP A 39 -7.00 -13.15 -10.49
CA ASP A 39 -6.92 -12.76 -11.90
C ASP A 39 -5.75 -11.84 -12.26
N GLY A 40 -4.64 -11.95 -11.51
CA GLY A 40 -3.45 -11.13 -11.72
C GLY A 40 -3.63 -9.66 -11.33
N ARG A 41 -4.71 -9.32 -10.62
CA ARG A 41 -4.90 -7.99 -10.03
C ARG A 41 -3.98 -7.80 -8.81
N LEU A 42 -3.75 -6.54 -8.45
CA LEU A 42 -3.03 -6.16 -7.23
C LEU A 42 -3.90 -5.25 -6.36
N ALA A 43 -3.68 -5.29 -5.05
CA ALA A 43 -4.34 -4.43 -4.08
C ALA A 43 -3.28 -3.65 -3.29
N LEU A 44 -3.32 -2.31 -3.36
CA LEU A 44 -2.54 -1.45 -2.48
C LEU A 44 -3.40 -1.07 -1.29
N VAL A 45 -2.88 -1.33 -0.09
CA VAL A 45 -3.51 -0.98 1.18
C VAL A 45 -2.70 0.12 1.83
N SER A 46 -3.36 1.14 2.36
CA SER A 46 -2.74 2.16 3.23
C SER A 46 -3.76 2.61 4.29
N GLY A 47 -3.56 2.16 5.52
CA GLY A 47 -4.52 2.42 6.61
C GLY A 47 -5.90 1.86 6.27
N ALA A 48 -6.92 2.72 6.18
CA ALA A 48 -8.29 2.36 5.81
C ALA A 48 -8.56 2.43 4.29
N GLN A 49 -7.58 2.81 3.47
CA GLN A 49 -7.75 2.98 2.04
C GLN A 49 -7.28 1.74 1.27
N LEU A 50 -8.04 1.40 0.22
CA LEU A 50 -7.79 0.28 -0.67
C LEU A 50 -7.85 0.75 -2.12
N ALA A 51 -6.87 0.35 -2.92
CA ALA A 51 -6.83 0.61 -4.34
C ALA A 51 -6.59 -0.70 -5.11
N GLU A 52 -7.48 -1.04 -6.04
CA GLU A 52 -7.33 -2.21 -6.91
C GLU A 52 -6.71 -1.84 -8.26
N PHE A 53 -5.77 -2.68 -8.70
CA PHE A 53 -4.98 -2.51 -9.90
C PHE A 53 -5.38 -3.62 -10.86
N THR A 54 -6.04 -3.25 -11.95
CA THR A 54 -6.43 -4.17 -13.02
C THR A 54 -5.30 -4.31 -14.03
N PRO A 55 -4.78 -5.51 -14.30
CA PRO A 55 -3.80 -5.70 -15.36
C PRO A 55 -4.43 -5.37 -16.72
N LEU A 56 -3.64 -4.80 -17.61
CA LEU A 56 -4.02 -4.55 -19.00
C LEU A 56 -3.35 -5.56 -19.92
N ASP A 57 -4.00 -5.84 -21.05
CA ASP A 57 -3.44 -6.72 -22.06
C ASP A 57 -2.07 -6.22 -22.53
N PRO A 58 -1.05 -7.11 -22.55
CA PRO A 58 0.28 -6.74 -22.96
C PRO A 58 0.29 -6.36 -24.45
N LYS A 59 0.61 -5.09 -24.75
CA LYS A 59 0.83 -4.60 -26.12
C LYS A 59 2.31 -4.40 -26.42
N GLY A 60 2.82 -5.07 -27.47
CA GLY A 60 4.20 -4.94 -27.95
C GLY A 60 5.24 -5.66 -27.09
N ASN A 61 6.51 -5.64 -27.54
CA ASN A 61 7.60 -6.44 -26.95
C ASN A 61 8.72 -5.61 -26.27
N LYS A 62 8.44 -4.33 -25.97
CA LYS A 62 9.42 -3.48 -25.28
C LYS A 62 9.46 -3.82 -23.78
N ALA A 63 10.67 -3.80 -23.20
CA ALA A 63 10.86 -3.87 -21.76
C ALA A 63 10.14 -2.74 -21.04
N LEU A 64 9.76 -2.98 -19.78
CA LEU A 64 9.02 -2.03 -18.96
C LEU A 64 9.83 -1.64 -17.73
N HIS A 65 9.76 -0.37 -17.33
CA HIS A 65 10.38 0.11 -16.10
C HIS A 65 9.36 0.04 -14.97
N CYS A 66 9.64 -0.73 -13.92
CA CYS A 66 8.72 -0.88 -12.79
C CYS A 66 8.64 0.42 -11.97
N ASP A 67 7.45 0.97 -11.81
CA ASP A 67 7.18 2.20 -11.05
C ASP A 67 7.41 2.07 -9.54
N LEU A 68 7.46 0.85 -9.01
CA LEU A 68 7.65 0.60 -7.57
C LEU A 68 9.13 0.40 -7.22
N CYS A 69 9.81 -0.54 -7.89
CA CYS A 69 11.21 -0.85 -7.56
C CYS A 69 12.23 -0.13 -8.46
N HIS A 70 11.79 0.53 -9.53
CA HIS A 70 12.65 1.21 -10.50
C HIS A 70 13.63 0.31 -11.28
N TYR A 71 13.31 -0.98 -11.40
CA TYR A 71 14.05 -1.90 -12.28
C TYR A 71 13.36 -2.05 -13.63
N THR A 72 14.15 -2.07 -14.70
CA THR A 72 13.69 -2.46 -16.03
C THR A 72 13.52 -3.98 -16.10
N ARG A 73 12.38 -4.43 -16.64
CA ARG A 73 11.93 -5.82 -16.66
C ARG A 73 11.40 -6.21 -18.03
N SER A 74 11.53 -7.49 -18.36
CA SER A 74 10.88 -8.06 -19.53
C SER A 74 9.35 -8.11 -19.37
N ARG A 75 8.63 -8.38 -20.45
CA ARG A 75 7.17 -8.50 -20.44
C ARG A 75 6.64 -9.72 -19.68
N SER A 76 7.47 -10.74 -19.47
CA SER A 76 7.14 -11.89 -18.63
C SER A 76 7.42 -11.64 -17.14
N GLU A 77 8.00 -10.49 -16.79
CA GLU A 77 8.36 -10.13 -15.41
C GLU A 77 7.58 -8.91 -14.89
N ALA A 78 6.93 -8.14 -15.77
CA ALA A 78 6.17 -6.95 -15.43
C ALA A 78 4.97 -6.74 -16.35
N ALA A 79 3.92 -6.13 -15.81
CA ALA A 79 2.70 -5.78 -16.53
C ALA A 79 2.30 -4.32 -16.31
N VAL A 80 1.46 -3.80 -17.20
CA VAL A 80 0.82 -2.49 -17.04
C VAL A 80 -0.49 -2.69 -16.29
N TYR A 81 -0.69 -1.89 -15.26
CA TYR A 81 -1.87 -1.90 -14.42
C TYR A 81 -2.62 -0.57 -14.54
N ARG A 82 -3.94 -0.63 -14.51
CA ARG A 82 -4.84 0.50 -14.37
C ARG A 82 -5.40 0.51 -12.96
N VAL A 83 -5.34 1.65 -12.29
CA VAL A 83 -6.03 1.92 -11.02
C VAL A 83 -7.01 3.07 -11.21
N VAL A 84 -8.24 2.91 -10.73
CA VAL A 84 -9.25 3.98 -10.74
C VAL A 84 -9.10 4.79 -9.46
N VAL A 85 -8.83 6.09 -9.59
CA VAL A 85 -8.60 7.00 -8.44
C VAL A 85 -9.73 8.01 -8.23
N GLY A 86 -10.75 7.98 -9.07
CA GLY A 86 -11.97 8.77 -8.98
C GLY A 86 -12.89 8.51 -10.18
N ALA A 87 -14.10 9.08 -10.18
CA ALA A 87 -15.18 8.76 -11.13
C ALA A 87 -14.80 8.78 -12.62
N ARG A 88 -13.85 9.63 -13.02
CA ARG A 88 -13.32 9.72 -14.40
C ARG A 88 -11.80 9.80 -14.46
N ARG A 89 -11.12 9.37 -13.40
CA ARG A 89 -9.66 9.47 -13.29
C ARG A 89 -9.06 8.09 -13.07
N SER A 90 -8.15 7.72 -13.95
CA SER A 90 -7.36 6.49 -13.82
C SER A 90 -5.89 6.83 -13.90
N ARG A 91 -5.07 6.06 -13.19
CA ARG A 91 -3.63 6.08 -13.32
C ARG A 91 -3.16 4.76 -13.91
N TYR A 92 -2.08 4.83 -14.68
CA TYR A 92 -1.47 3.69 -15.35
C TYR A 92 -0.04 3.54 -14.87
N LEU A 93 0.34 2.32 -14.51
CA LEU A 93 1.57 2.05 -13.79
C LEU A 93 2.11 0.72 -14.30
N THR A 94 3.43 0.59 -14.38
CA THR A 94 4.08 -0.68 -14.62
C THR A 94 4.53 -1.27 -13.29
N LEU A 95 4.13 -2.52 -13.01
CA LEU A 95 4.55 -3.22 -11.80
C LEU A 95 5.09 -4.61 -12.14
N CYS A 96 6.05 -5.09 -11.34
CA CYS A 96 6.56 -6.45 -11.47
C CYS A 96 5.46 -7.46 -11.14
N LEU A 97 5.46 -8.60 -11.83
CA LEU A 97 4.54 -9.71 -11.54
C LEU A 97 4.88 -10.40 -10.22
N ASN A 98 6.18 -10.55 -9.91
CA ASN A 98 6.62 -11.00 -8.59
C ASN A 98 6.56 -9.83 -7.58
N THR A 99 5.38 -9.67 -6.99
CA THR A 99 5.03 -8.56 -6.09
C THR A 99 5.88 -8.57 -4.81
N GLU A 100 6.13 -9.75 -4.23
CA GLU A 100 6.91 -9.87 -3.00
C GLU A 100 8.36 -9.41 -3.21
N ALA A 101 9.06 -9.98 -4.20
CA ALA A 101 10.43 -9.58 -4.50
C ALA A 101 10.52 -8.11 -4.94
N CYS A 102 9.46 -7.58 -5.59
CA CYS A 102 9.39 -6.17 -5.95
C CYS A 102 9.33 -5.26 -4.73
N GLN A 103 8.50 -5.60 -3.74
CA GLN A 103 8.40 -4.85 -2.49
C GLN A 103 9.68 -4.92 -1.67
N GLN A 104 10.34 -6.10 -1.63
CA GLN A 104 11.63 -6.23 -0.95
C GLN A 104 12.70 -5.30 -1.56
N ARG A 105 12.74 -5.19 -2.89
CA ARG A 105 13.64 -4.25 -3.59
C ARG A 105 13.29 -2.78 -3.35
N ALA A 106 12.01 -2.45 -3.35
CA ALA A 106 11.53 -1.08 -3.16
C ALA A 106 11.66 -0.60 -1.71
N GLY A 107 11.60 -1.52 -0.75
CA GLY A 107 11.56 -1.23 0.68
C GLY A 107 10.23 -0.59 1.10
N LYS A 108 10.08 -0.37 2.42
CA LYS A 108 8.87 0.25 2.99
C LYS A 108 8.62 1.65 2.44
N SER A 109 9.68 2.45 2.25
CA SER A 109 9.58 3.80 1.70
C SER A 109 9.04 3.79 0.26
N GLY A 110 9.47 2.85 -0.59
CA GLY A 110 8.96 2.76 -1.95
C GLY A 110 7.45 2.45 -2.00
N VAL A 111 6.96 1.56 -1.13
CA VAL A 111 5.52 1.26 -1.05
C VAL A 111 4.75 2.45 -0.47
N GLN A 112 5.32 3.17 0.51
CA GLN A 112 4.75 4.41 1.06
C GLN A 112 4.60 5.48 -0.01
N THR A 113 5.65 5.76 -0.78
CA THR A 113 5.61 6.73 -1.89
C THR A 113 4.60 6.32 -2.95
N LEU A 114 4.47 5.02 -3.24
CA LEU A 114 3.42 4.54 -4.14
C LEU A 114 2.03 4.82 -3.57
N ALA A 115 1.80 4.58 -2.27
CA ALA A 115 0.54 4.88 -1.58
C ALA A 115 0.20 6.36 -1.67
N GLU A 116 1.13 7.25 -1.35
CA GLU A 116 0.96 8.72 -1.47
C GLU A 116 0.65 9.16 -2.91
N ARG A 117 1.15 8.43 -3.91
CA ARG A 117 0.84 8.73 -5.32
C ARG A 117 -0.58 8.31 -5.70
N ILE A 118 -1.11 7.23 -5.12
CA ILE A 118 -2.41 6.67 -5.53
C ILE A 118 -3.56 7.23 -4.69
N PHE A 119 -3.32 7.46 -3.40
CA PHE A 119 -4.30 7.98 -2.46
C PHE A 119 -4.21 9.51 -2.31
N PRO A 120 -5.30 10.18 -1.85
CA PRO A 120 -6.62 9.61 -1.62
C PRO A 120 -7.33 9.26 -2.92
N ILE A 121 -8.07 8.14 -2.90
CA ILE A 121 -9.01 7.81 -3.97
C ILE A 121 -10.32 8.52 -3.65
N GLU A 122 -10.80 9.33 -4.59
CA GLU A 122 -12.17 9.85 -4.51
C GLU A 122 -13.13 8.68 -4.74
N SER A 123 -14.14 8.55 -3.88
CA SER A 123 -15.17 7.53 -4.08
C SER A 123 -15.83 7.76 -5.44
N PRO A 124 -15.79 6.79 -6.38
CA PRO A 124 -16.44 6.93 -7.67
C PRO A 124 -17.97 6.84 -7.57
N TYR A 125 -18.52 6.61 -6.37
CA TYR A 125 -19.94 6.39 -6.09
C TYR A 125 -20.58 7.49 -5.22
N VAL A 126 -20.03 8.70 -5.19
CA VAL A 126 -20.74 9.83 -4.58
C VAL A 126 -21.76 10.34 -5.62
N GLU A 127 -23.03 10.02 -5.38
CA GLU A 127 -24.19 10.62 -6.06
C GLU A 127 -24.38 12.09 -5.70
#